data_AF-A0A2H1FFD9-F1
#
_entry.id   AF-A0A2H1FFD9-F1
#
_cell.length_a   1.000
_cell.length_b   1.000
_cell.length_c   1.000
_cell.angle_alpha   90.00
_cell.angle_beta   90.00
_cell.angle_gamma   90.00
#
_symmetry.space_group_name_H-M   'P 1'
#
loop_
_entity.id
_entity.type
_entity.pdbx_description
1 polymer ?
#
loop_
_entity_poly.entity_id
_entity_poly.type
_entity_poly.pdbx_seq_one_letter_code
_entity_poly.pdbx_strand_id
1 'polypeptide(L)'
;MLKIVIVAAIVILLAPMATSSFAQEYNKTIAGVGKDAGDGAKTFDVQYSSVKDIVSSSVSVKDKSVDFVLVGKADTNSTLILKLPTGLISGPFIGVFEDGQIITNYTATNESGDTVVSIPITPLSENISIVGTTVVPEFGPIAAIVLAASIVAIVAITRLGPIRL
;
A
#
# COMPACT_ATOMS: atom_id res chain seq x y z
N MET A 1 -61.52 48.82 13.09
CA MET A 1 -60.55 48.49 12.03
C MET A 1 -59.22 48.15 12.70
N LEU A 2 -58.89 46.88 12.84
CA LEU A 2 -57.62 46.40 13.41
C LEU A 2 -57.02 45.43 12.39
N LYS A 3 -55.90 45.80 11.78
CA LYS A 3 -55.23 45.04 10.72
C LYS A 3 -54.51 43.84 11.34
N ILE A 4 -54.92 42.64 10.96
CA ILE A 4 -54.24 41.37 11.26
C ILE A 4 -52.95 41.34 10.44
N VAL A 5 -51.80 41.36 11.11
CA VAL A 5 -50.49 41.13 10.49
C VAL A 5 -50.13 39.66 10.72
N ILE A 6 -50.15 38.88 9.64
CA ILE A 6 -49.68 37.49 9.61
C ILE A 6 -48.15 37.55 9.59
N VAL A 7 -47.50 37.18 10.70
CA VAL A 7 -46.06 36.94 10.74
C VAL A 7 -45.84 35.48 10.34
N ALA A 8 -45.30 35.26 9.15
CA ALA A 8 -44.88 33.95 8.68
C ALA A 8 -43.66 33.50 9.50
N ALA A 9 -43.86 32.57 10.41
CA ALA A 9 -42.78 31.88 11.10
C ALA A 9 -42.11 30.91 10.11
N ILE A 10 -40.94 31.30 9.58
CA ILE A 10 -40.06 30.38 8.87
C ILE A 10 -39.42 29.47 9.93
N VAL A 11 -39.96 28.27 10.05
CA VAL A 11 -39.35 27.17 10.81
C VAL A 11 -38.14 26.70 10.00
N ILE A 12 -36.95 27.14 10.37
CA ILE A 12 -35.71 26.53 9.90
C ILE A 12 -35.55 25.24 10.71
N LEU A 13 -35.97 24.13 10.10
CA LEU A 13 -35.70 22.79 10.60
C LEU A 13 -34.18 22.60 10.60
N LEU A 14 -33.52 22.78 11.75
CA LEU A 14 -32.16 22.24 11.93
C LEU A 14 -32.29 20.72 11.90
N ALA A 15 -32.13 20.14 10.71
CA ALA A 15 -31.81 18.73 10.61
C ALA A 15 -30.52 18.51 11.42
N PRO A 16 -30.44 17.54 12.33
CA PRO A 16 -29.17 17.14 12.89
C PRO A 16 -28.32 16.69 11.71
N MET A 17 -27.28 17.46 11.40
CA MET A 17 -26.22 17.05 10.48
C MET A 17 -25.79 15.66 10.95
N ALA A 18 -26.11 14.64 10.17
CA ALA A 18 -25.60 13.31 10.41
C ALA A 18 -24.08 13.44 10.47
N THR A 19 -23.50 13.29 11.66
CA THR A 19 -22.06 13.13 11.79
C THR A 19 -21.73 11.85 11.03
N SER A 20 -21.16 11.99 9.85
CA SER A 20 -20.64 10.88 9.06
C SER A 20 -19.66 10.11 9.95
N SER A 21 -20.07 8.94 10.40
CA SER A 21 -19.22 8.01 11.12
C SER A 21 -18.22 7.41 10.13
N PHE A 22 -16.94 7.37 10.52
CA PHE A 22 -15.84 6.61 9.89
C PHE A 22 -15.19 7.26 8.65
N ALA A 23 -14.46 8.37 8.86
CA ALA A 23 -13.23 8.58 8.10
C ALA A 23 -12.08 7.99 8.96
N GLN A 24 -11.45 6.91 8.50
CA GLN A 24 -10.27 6.34 9.15
C GLN A 24 -9.10 7.29 8.92
N GLU A 25 -8.56 7.88 10.00
CA GLU A 25 -7.52 8.90 9.91
C GLU A 25 -6.15 8.27 9.72
N TYR A 26 -5.64 8.34 8.49
CA TYR A 26 -4.24 8.05 8.17
C TYR A 26 -3.44 9.33 8.35
N ASN A 27 -2.65 9.41 9.42
CA ASN A 27 -1.95 10.63 9.81
C ASN A 27 -0.48 10.68 9.36
N LYS A 28 0.05 9.56 8.83
CA LYS A 28 1.44 9.43 8.42
C LYS A 28 1.54 8.76 7.04
N THR A 29 2.65 8.98 6.35
CA THR A 29 2.92 8.39 5.03
C THR A 29 4.39 8.05 4.93
N ILE A 30 4.70 6.83 4.47
CA ILE A 30 6.03 6.44 4.03
C ILE A 30 6.06 6.48 2.51
N ALA A 31 6.90 7.35 1.96
CA ALA A 31 7.01 7.56 0.52
C ALA A 31 8.05 6.66 -0.11
N GLY A 32 7.89 6.36 -1.40
CA GLY A 32 8.91 5.68 -2.19
C GLY A 32 9.06 4.19 -1.87
N VAL A 33 8.01 3.53 -1.38
CA VAL A 33 8.00 2.08 -1.14
C VAL A 33 8.12 1.35 -2.48
N GLY A 34 9.04 0.37 -2.56
CA GLY A 34 9.35 -0.35 -3.80
C GLY A 34 10.48 0.25 -4.64
N LYS A 35 11.15 1.31 -4.16
CA LYS A 35 12.35 1.87 -4.83
C LYS A 35 13.51 0.87 -4.96
N ASP A 36 13.53 -0.13 -4.10
CA ASP A 36 14.52 -1.21 -4.04
C ASP A 36 14.08 -2.47 -4.81
N ALA A 37 12.87 -2.47 -5.37
CA ALA A 37 12.39 -3.51 -6.26
C ALA A 37 12.61 -3.15 -7.72
N GLY A 38 13.04 -4.12 -8.52
CA GLY A 38 13.16 -3.99 -9.96
C GLY A 38 14.15 -2.93 -10.43
N ASP A 39 13.69 -2.05 -11.31
CA ASP A 39 14.45 -0.90 -11.79
C ASP A 39 14.24 0.37 -10.94
N GLY A 40 13.50 0.26 -9.83
CA GLY A 40 13.24 1.36 -8.90
C GLY A 40 12.35 2.49 -9.46
N ALA A 41 11.79 2.35 -10.67
CA ALA A 41 11.01 3.40 -11.32
C ALA A 41 9.55 3.47 -10.84
N LYS A 42 9.00 2.35 -10.35
CA LYS A 42 7.64 2.28 -9.80
C LYS A 42 7.70 2.25 -8.28
N THR A 43 7.27 3.33 -7.68
CA THR A 43 7.18 3.45 -6.22
C THR A 43 5.77 3.83 -5.79
N PHE A 44 5.47 3.52 -4.53
CA PHE A 44 4.17 3.77 -3.94
C PHE A 44 4.33 4.54 -2.63
N ASP A 45 3.37 5.42 -2.37
CA ASP A 45 3.23 6.07 -1.08
C ASP A 45 2.25 5.26 -0.24
N VAL A 46 2.72 4.77 0.91
CA VAL A 46 1.92 3.96 1.81
C VAL A 46 1.49 4.84 2.98
N GLN A 47 0.19 5.05 3.08
CA GLN A 47 -0.42 5.75 4.20
C GLN A 47 -0.57 4.82 5.39
N TYR A 48 -0.30 5.32 6.59
CA TYR A 48 -0.40 4.53 7.80
C TYR A 48 -0.84 5.34 9.01
N SER A 49 -1.33 4.63 10.02
CA SER A 49 -1.68 5.16 11.34
C SER A 49 -1.10 4.24 12.39
N SER A 50 -0.20 4.77 13.22
CA SER A 50 0.42 4.03 14.32
C SER A 50 1.10 4.97 15.31
N VAL A 51 1.22 4.52 16.56
CA VAL A 51 2.05 5.14 17.59
C VAL A 51 3.54 4.99 17.32
N LYS A 52 3.95 3.90 16.64
CA LYS A 52 5.32 3.73 16.13
C LYS A 52 5.44 4.38 14.75
N ASP A 53 6.64 4.85 14.43
CA ASP A 53 6.98 5.42 13.14
C ASP A 53 7.62 4.37 12.24
N ILE A 54 7.26 4.38 10.96
CA ILE A 54 7.93 3.56 9.95
C ILE A 54 9.13 4.36 9.43
N VAL A 55 10.34 3.87 9.67
CA VAL A 55 11.58 4.55 9.26
C VAL A 55 12.16 4.04 7.95
N SER A 56 11.83 2.81 7.59
CA SER A 56 12.24 2.23 6.32
C SER A 56 11.25 1.18 5.85
N SER A 57 11.22 1.00 4.54
CA SER A 57 10.50 -0.05 3.85
C SER A 57 11.42 -0.76 2.86
N SER A 58 11.24 -2.06 2.69
CA SER A 58 11.93 -2.84 1.66
C SER A 58 10.96 -3.82 0.99
N VAL A 59 11.22 -4.17 -0.26
CA VAL A 59 10.38 -5.09 -1.03
C VAL A 59 11.19 -6.31 -1.46
N SER A 60 10.74 -7.51 -1.08
CA SER A 60 11.29 -8.77 -1.58
C SER A 60 10.37 -9.35 -2.65
N VAL A 61 10.82 -9.36 -3.89
CA VAL A 61 10.05 -9.94 -5.00
C VAL A 61 10.08 -11.47 -4.95
N LYS A 62 11.21 -12.03 -4.50
CA LYS A 62 11.37 -13.47 -4.29
C LYS A 62 10.34 -14.00 -3.29
N ASP A 63 10.20 -13.32 -2.17
CA ASP A 63 9.31 -13.74 -1.08
C ASP A 63 7.91 -13.10 -1.20
N LYS A 64 7.72 -12.23 -2.20
CA LYS A 64 6.48 -11.47 -2.46
C LYS A 64 6.04 -10.67 -1.22
N SER A 65 7.01 -10.06 -0.55
CA SER A 65 6.81 -9.35 0.71
C SER A 65 7.14 -7.86 0.62
N VAL A 66 6.53 -7.09 1.50
CA VAL A 66 6.91 -5.72 1.83
C VAL A 66 7.21 -5.67 3.33
N ASP A 67 8.44 -5.32 3.66
CA ASP A 67 8.95 -5.23 5.02
C ASP A 67 8.97 -3.77 5.49
N PHE A 68 8.51 -3.52 6.70
CA PHE A 68 8.47 -2.20 7.33
C PHE A 68 9.20 -2.25 8.67
N VAL A 69 10.16 -1.33 8.86
CA VAL A 69 10.88 -1.19 10.12
C VAL A 69 10.21 -0.10 10.95
N LEU A 70 9.80 -0.47 12.15
CA LEU A 70 9.10 0.38 13.11
C LEU A 70 10.06 0.84 14.22
N VAL A 71 9.93 2.11 14.62
CA VAL A 71 10.62 2.67 15.79
C VAL A 71 9.66 3.46 16.65
N GLY A 72 10.00 3.61 17.94
CA GLY A 72 9.22 4.37 18.90
C GLY A 72 8.60 3.49 19.99
N LYS A 73 7.72 4.08 20.79
CA LYS A 73 7.09 3.41 21.93
C LYS A 73 5.66 3.03 21.58
N ALA A 74 5.34 1.76 21.78
CA ALA A 74 3.99 1.24 21.73
C ALA A 74 3.62 0.63 23.07
N ASP A 75 2.33 0.59 23.35
CA ASP A 75 1.73 -0.21 24.43
C ASP A 75 1.20 -1.54 23.89
N THR A 76 0.83 -2.47 24.77
CA THR A 76 0.31 -3.81 24.40
C THR A 76 -1.00 -3.79 23.59
N ASN A 77 -1.72 -2.66 23.56
CA ASN A 77 -2.98 -2.49 22.82
C ASN A 77 -2.81 -1.60 21.59
N SER A 78 -1.58 -1.32 21.17
CA SER A 78 -1.33 -0.44 20.03
C SER A 78 -1.67 -1.15 18.72
N THR A 79 -2.07 -0.39 17.72
CA THR A 79 -2.40 -0.91 16.39
C THR A 79 -1.62 -0.14 15.34
N LEU A 80 -1.08 -0.88 14.36
CA LEU A 80 -0.60 -0.37 13.10
C LEU A 80 -1.68 -0.61 12.05
N ILE A 81 -2.08 0.46 11.37
CA ILE A 81 -3.00 0.40 10.24
C ILE A 81 -2.22 0.85 9.01
N LEU A 82 -2.16 -0.01 8.00
CA LEU A 82 -1.50 0.23 6.72
C LEU A 82 -2.55 0.30 5.62
N LYS A 83 -2.45 1.29 4.73
CA LYS A 83 -3.19 1.33 3.49
C LYS A 83 -2.23 1.02 2.34
N LEU A 84 -2.27 -0.22 1.88
CA LEU A 84 -1.34 -0.77 0.90
C LEU A 84 -1.94 -0.67 -0.50
N PRO A 85 -1.33 0.05 -1.44
CA PRO A 85 -1.80 0.05 -2.81
C PRO A 85 -1.74 -1.35 -3.42
N THR A 86 -2.81 -1.77 -4.12
CA THR A 86 -2.85 -3.08 -4.80
C THR A 86 -1.79 -3.21 -5.91
N GLY A 87 -1.32 -2.08 -6.43
CA GLY A 87 -0.17 -2.05 -7.33
C GLY A 87 1.17 -2.35 -6.64
N LEU A 88 1.27 -2.11 -5.32
CA LEU A 88 2.43 -2.43 -4.50
C LEU A 88 2.44 -3.92 -4.12
N ILE A 89 1.36 -4.37 -3.50
CA ILE A 89 1.18 -5.75 -3.02
C ILE A 89 -0.28 -6.16 -3.13
N SER A 90 -0.55 -7.38 -3.59
CA SER A 90 -1.91 -7.87 -3.79
C SER A 90 -2.02 -9.39 -3.66
N GLY A 91 -3.23 -9.85 -3.41
CA GLY A 91 -3.60 -11.25 -3.46
C GLY A 91 -4.93 -11.53 -2.76
N PRO A 92 -5.57 -12.67 -3.08
CA PRO A 92 -6.75 -13.14 -2.33
C PRO A 92 -6.41 -13.45 -0.87
N PHE A 93 -5.13 -13.73 -0.59
CA PHE A 93 -4.60 -13.97 0.74
C PHE A 93 -3.40 -13.05 0.98
N ILE A 94 -3.46 -12.30 2.07
CA ILE A 94 -2.33 -11.52 2.60
C ILE A 94 -1.92 -12.19 3.90
N GLY A 95 -0.63 -12.51 4.05
CA GLY A 95 -0.03 -12.97 5.31
C GLY A 95 0.70 -11.82 6.01
N VAL A 96 0.71 -11.83 7.33
CA VAL A 96 1.42 -10.82 8.14
C VAL A 96 2.38 -11.52 9.08
N PHE A 97 3.60 -11.00 9.15
CA PHE A 97 4.64 -11.45 10.06
C PHE A 97 5.08 -10.29 10.94
N GLU A 98 5.25 -10.58 12.22
CA GLU A 98 5.83 -9.69 13.21
C GLU A 98 7.16 -10.29 13.66
N ASP A 99 8.27 -9.59 13.40
CA ASP A 99 9.63 -10.03 13.70
C ASP A 99 9.95 -11.45 13.20
N GLY A 100 9.43 -11.79 12.01
CA GLY A 100 9.58 -13.10 11.36
C GLY A 100 8.63 -14.20 11.85
N GLN A 101 7.75 -13.90 12.80
CA GLN A 101 6.72 -14.83 13.28
C GLN A 101 5.38 -14.53 12.63
N ILE A 102 4.68 -15.58 12.17
CA ILE A 102 3.35 -15.44 11.59
C ILE A 102 2.36 -15.00 12.68
N ILE A 103 1.60 -13.95 12.39
CA ILE A 103 0.49 -13.53 13.22
C ILE A 103 -0.82 -13.76 12.48
N THR A 104 -1.89 -14.07 13.22
CA THR A 104 -3.23 -14.34 12.66
C THR A 104 -4.29 -13.37 13.17
N ASN A 105 -3.94 -12.56 14.17
CA ASN A 105 -4.80 -11.58 14.81
C ASN A 105 -4.78 -10.22 14.09
N TYR A 106 -4.81 -10.22 12.76
CA TYR A 106 -4.91 -9.00 11.95
C TYR A 106 -6.22 -9.02 11.15
N THR A 107 -6.62 -7.85 10.66
CA THR A 107 -7.71 -7.75 9.70
C THR A 107 -7.19 -7.16 8.39
N ALA A 108 -7.68 -7.66 7.27
CA ALA A 108 -7.37 -7.15 5.95
C ALA A 108 -8.67 -6.92 5.19
N THR A 109 -8.89 -5.68 4.75
CA THR A 109 -10.09 -5.28 4.00
C THR A 109 -9.65 -4.71 2.67
N ASN A 110 -10.22 -5.20 1.58
CA ASN A 110 -9.98 -4.64 0.26
C ASN A 110 -10.87 -3.42 0.05
N GLU A 111 -10.25 -2.28 -0.20
CA GLU A 111 -10.86 -1.06 -0.68
C GLU A 111 -10.54 -0.89 -2.18
N SER A 112 -11.25 0.00 -2.87
CA SER A 112 -11.08 0.19 -4.31
C SER A 112 -9.67 0.65 -4.68
N GLY A 113 -8.79 -0.30 -5.01
CA GLY A 113 -7.39 -0.05 -5.39
C GLY A 113 -6.38 -0.19 -4.25
N ASP A 114 -6.83 -0.39 -3.02
CA ASP A 114 -5.98 -0.50 -1.83
C ASP A 114 -6.41 -1.68 -0.94
N THR A 115 -5.48 -2.27 -0.20
CA THR A 115 -5.76 -3.23 0.87
C THR A 115 -5.40 -2.58 2.20
N VAL A 116 -6.40 -2.40 3.05
CA VAL A 116 -6.23 -1.86 4.41
C VAL A 116 -5.94 -3.02 5.35
N VAL A 117 -4.79 -2.99 6.02
CA VAL A 117 -4.35 -4.03 6.96
C VAL A 117 -4.22 -3.43 8.35
N SER A 118 -4.93 -3.98 9.32
CA SER A 118 -4.89 -3.56 10.73
C SER A 118 -4.24 -4.64 11.57
N ILE A 119 -3.13 -4.29 12.22
CA ILE A 119 -2.20 -5.21 12.87
C ILE A 119 -2.01 -4.75 14.32
N PRO A 120 -2.31 -5.58 15.33
CA PRO A 120 -1.91 -5.28 16.70
C PRO A 120 -0.40 -5.36 16.80
N ILE A 121 0.21 -4.34 17.43
CA ILE A 121 1.65 -4.27 17.64
C ILE A 121 1.94 -4.15 19.13
N THR A 122 3.09 -4.67 19.53
CA THR A 122 3.58 -4.66 20.90
C THR A 122 4.77 -3.70 21.05
N PRO A 123 5.23 -3.43 22.29
CA PRO A 123 6.44 -2.65 22.50
C PRO A 123 7.68 -3.25 21.81
N LEU A 124 7.72 -4.57 21.64
CA LEU A 124 8.86 -5.30 21.07
C LEU A 124 8.84 -5.38 19.54
N SER A 125 7.72 -5.04 18.89
CA SER A 125 7.58 -5.17 17.43
C SER A 125 8.50 -4.19 16.70
N GLU A 126 9.49 -4.70 15.99
CA GLU A 126 10.48 -3.88 15.26
C GLU A 126 10.30 -3.99 13.74
N ASN A 127 9.88 -5.16 13.27
CA ASN A 127 9.68 -5.43 11.85
C ASN A 127 8.29 -6.03 11.59
N ILE A 128 7.58 -5.44 10.62
CA ILE A 128 6.33 -5.96 10.11
C ILE A 128 6.51 -6.31 8.64
N SER A 129 6.32 -7.58 8.29
CA SER A 129 6.36 -8.06 6.91
C SER A 129 4.98 -8.43 6.42
N ILE A 130 4.59 -7.90 5.27
CA ILE A 130 3.32 -8.22 4.60
C ILE A 130 3.63 -9.06 3.38
N VAL A 131 3.06 -10.26 3.30
CA VAL A 131 3.28 -11.21 2.20
C VAL A 131 2.01 -11.32 1.37
N GLY A 132 2.14 -11.23 0.05
CA GLY A 132 1.04 -11.34 -0.90
C GLY A 132 1.29 -12.40 -1.97
N THR A 133 0.41 -12.44 -2.96
CA THR A 133 0.59 -13.30 -4.15
C THR A 133 1.36 -12.60 -5.27
N THR A 134 1.27 -11.27 -5.29
CA THR A 134 1.99 -10.40 -6.20
C THR A 134 2.54 -9.22 -5.42
N VAL A 135 3.76 -8.84 -5.75
CA VAL A 135 4.38 -7.59 -5.32
C VAL A 135 4.89 -6.88 -6.57
N VAL A 136 5.14 -5.57 -6.51
CA VAL A 136 5.63 -4.75 -7.63
C VAL A 136 6.63 -5.54 -8.48
N PRO A 137 6.34 -5.77 -9.78
CA PRO A 137 7.22 -6.53 -10.65
C PRO A 137 8.55 -5.82 -10.92
N GLU A 138 9.62 -6.60 -11.01
CA GLU A 138 11.00 -6.11 -11.13
C GLU A 138 11.37 -5.51 -12.49
N PHE A 139 10.53 -5.68 -13.50
CA PHE A 139 10.87 -5.33 -14.87
C PHE A 139 10.13 -4.08 -15.29
N GLY A 140 10.72 -2.93 -15.02
CA GLY A 140 10.30 -1.71 -15.67
C GLY A 140 10.74 -1.68 -17.15
N PRO A 141 10.52 -0.55 -17.84
CA PRO A 141 10.69 -0.44 -19.29
C PRO A 141 12.07 -0.88 -19.81
N ILE A 142 13.11 -0.79 -18.96
CA ILE A 142 14.47 -1.18 -19.29
C ILE A 142 14.54 -2.66 -19.70
N ALA A 143 13.85 -3.55 -18.98
CA ALA A 143 13.86 -4.97 -19.30
C ALA A 143 13.27 -5.26 -20.68
N ALA A 144 12.21 -4.54 -21.06
CA ALA A 144 11.61 -4.65 -22.38
C ALA A 144 12.55 -4.16 -23.49
N ILE A 145 13.32 -3.09 -23.23
CA ILE A 145 14.34 -2.59 -24.16
C ILE A 145 15.45 -3.62 -24.34
N VAL A 146 15.97 -4.18 -23.25
CA VAL A 146 17.02 -5.21 -23.29
C VAL A 146 16.52 -6.45 -24.05
N LEU A 147 15.28 -6.87 -23.80
CA LEU A 147 14.65 -7.98 -24.52
C LEU A 147 14.54 -7.69 -26.01
N ALA A 148 14.03 -6.52 -26.40
CA ALA A 148 13.89 -6.14 -27.81
C ALA A 148 15.24 -6.06 -28.51
N ALA A 149 16.25 -5.44 -27.89
CA ALA A 149 17.60 -5.35 -28.43
C ALA A 149 18.23 -6.75 -28.63
N SER A 150 18.00 -7.65 -27.67
CA SER A 150 18.48 -9.04 -27.75
C SER A 150 17.87 -9.80 -28.93
N ILE A 151 16.55 -9.66 -29.14
CA ILE A 151 15.86 -10.30 -30.27
C ILE A 151 16.41 -9.76 -31.61
N VAL A 152 16.56 -8.43 -31.74
CA VAL A 152 17.11 -7.81 -32.95
C VAL A 152 18.52 -8.30 -33.23
N ALA A 153 19.38 -8.41 -32.21
CA ALA A 153 20.74 -8.90 -32.35
C ALA A 153 20.78 -10.36 -32.84
N ILE A 154 19.96 -11.25 -32.24
CA ILE A 154 19.88 -12.66 -32.64
C ILE A 154 19.42 -12.79 -34.09
N VAL A 155 18.37 -12.08 -34.48
CA VAL A 155 17.85 -12.11 -35.85
C VAL A 155 18.89 -11.59 -36.84
N ALA A 156 19.56 -10.48 -36.52
CA ALA A 156 20.60 -9.91 -37.36
C ALA A 156 21.76 -10.90 -37.56
N ILE A 157 22.29 -11.50 -36.50
CA ILE A 157 23.39 -12.49 -36.58
C ILE A 157 22.95 -13.73 -37.36
N THR A 158 21.74 -14.24 -37.10
CA THR A 158 21.24 -15.46 -37.75
C THR A 158 20.96 -15.25 -39.24
N ARG A 159 20.57 -14.04 -39.65
CA ARG A 159 20.31 -13.69 -41.06
C ARG A 159 21.55 -13.21 -41.82
N LEU A 160 22.52 -12.57 -41.15
CA LEU A 160 23.73 -12.00 -41.77
C LEU A 160 25.01 -12.82 -41.54
N GLY A 161 24.97 -13.93 -40.79
CA GLY A 161 26.09 -14.86 -40.70
C GLY A 161 26.43 -15.39 -42.10
N PRO A 162 27.71 -15.35 -42.55
CA PRO A 162 28.08 -15.78 -43.89
C PRO A 162 27.77 -17.27 -44.02
N ILE A 163 26.83 -17.62 -44.89
CA ILE A 163 26.69 -19.00 -45.39
C ILE A 163 27.96 -19.26 -46.20
N ARG A 164 28.96 -19.87 -45.56
CA ARG A 164 30.10 -20.46 -46.27
C ARG A 164 29.63 -21.82 -46.80
N LEU A 165 29.07 -21.79 -48.02
CA LEU A 165 28.95 -22.95 -48.91
C LEU A 165 30.27 -23.18 -49.62
#